data_AF-A0A419KSY0-F1
#
_entry.id   AF-A0A419KSY0-F1
#
_cell.length_a   1.000
_cell.length_b   1.000
_cell.length_c   1.000
_cell.angle_alpha   90.00
_cell.angle_beta   90.00
_cell.angle_gamma   90.00
#
_symmetry.space_group_name_H-M   'P 1'
#
loop_
_entity.id
_entity.type
_entity.pdbx_description
1 polymer ?
#
loop_
_entity_poly.entity_id
_entity_poly.type
_entity_poly.pdbx_seq_one_letter_code
_entity_poly.pdbx_strand_id
1 'polypeptide(L)' 'MMRGKQRSFKDRRDRQPMITIEERCMNPWNGKCSSTDIALYIMFKGRRLPICWKCWMDISSKNIEWRYK' A
#
# COMPACT_ATOMS: atom_id res chain seq x y z
N MET A 1 -16.86 52.53 -19.23
CA MET A 1 -15.87 51.50 -18.83
C MET A 1 -16.62 50.30 -18.23
N MET A 2 -16.03 49.12 -18.35
CA MET A 2 -16.69 47.80 -18.47
C MET A 2 -17.50 47.31 -17.24
N ARG A 3 -18.65 46.67 -17.49
CA ARG A 3 -19.32 45.75 -16.55
C ARG A 3 -18.58 44.42 -16.58
N GLY A 4 -18.17 43.89 -15.44
CA GLY A 4 -17.51 42.57 -15.36
C GLY A 4 -17.80 41.89 -14.03
N LYS A 5 -18.96 41.25 -13.91
CA LYS A 5 -19.29 40.37 -12.77
C LYS A 5 -18.65 39.01 -13.07
N GLN A 6 -17.43 38.79 -12.58
CA GLN A 6 -16.77 37.49 -12.69
C GLN A 6 -17.53 36.48 -11.82
N ARG A 7 -18.46 35.75 -12.43
CA ARG A 7 -19.06 34.56 -11.83
C ARG A 7 -17.97 33.50 -11.81
N SER A 8 -17.41 33.25 -10.63
CA SER A 8 -16.48 32.14 -10.37
C SER A 8 -17.21 30.84 -10.69
N PHE A 9 -16.90 30.27 -11.85
CA PHE A 9 -17.34 28.95 -12.25
C PHE A 9 -16.68 27.94 -11.31
N LYS A 10 -17.43 27.46 -10.32
CA LYS A 10 -17.03 26.33 -9.47
C LYS A 10 -16.73 25.16 -10.39
N ASP A 11 -15.45 24.85 -10.57
CA ASP A 11 -14.98 23.74 -11.39
C ASP A 11 -15.52 22.43 -10.78
N ARG A 12 -16.34 21.74 -11.57
CA ARG A 12 -16.98 20.45 -11.24
C ARG A 12 -16.21 19.30 -11.89
N ARG A 13 -14.89 19.39 -11.97
CA ARG A 13 -13.94 18.37 -12.45
C ARG A 13 -12.86 18.29 -11.37
N ASP A 14 -12.54 17.21 -10.69
CA ASP A 14 -12.59 15.79 -10.95
C ASP A 14 -13.03 15.07 -9.69
N ARG A 15 -14.00 14.16 -9.80
CA ARG A 15 -14.30 13.20 -8.74
C ARG A 15 -14.34 11.79 -9.31
N GLN A 16 -13.42 11.50 -10.24
CA GLN A 16 -13.13 10.11 -10.59
C GLN A 16 -12.31 9.51 -9.44
N PRO A 17 -12.80 8.45 -8.78
CA PRO A 17 -11.96 7.73 -7.85
C PRO A 17 -10.81 7.15 -8.67
N MET A 18 -9.60 7.67 -8.47
CA MET A 18 -8.41 6.97 -8.90
C MET A 18 -8.48 5.60 -8.20
N ILE A 19 -8.70 4.53 -8.97
CA ILE A 19 -8.56 3.17 -8.45
C ILE A 19 -7.07 2.99 -8.19
N THR A 20 -6.60 3.48 -7.06
CA THR A 20 -5.31 3.07 -6.51
C THR A 20 -5.49 1.62 -6.14
N ILE A 21 -4.92 0.71 -6.92
CA ILE A 21 -4.78 -0.69 -6.50
C ILE A 21 -3.83 -0.62 -5.30
N GLU A 22 -4.41 -0.46 -4.10
CA GLU A 22 -3.63 -0.36 -2.88
C GLU A 22 -2.88 -1.68 -2.69
N GLU A 23 -1.56 -1.58 -2.63
CA GLU A 23 -0.72 -2.74 -2.36
C GLU A 23 -1.02 -3.27 -0.96
N ARG A 24 -1.23 -4.59 -0.85
CA ARG A 24 -1.60 -5.25 0.39
C ARG A 24 -0.55 -6.27 0.78
N CYS A 25 -0.36 -6.40 2.09
CA CYS A 25 0.52 -7.40 2.68
C CYS A 25 0.24 -8.79 2.11
N MET A 26 1.30 -9.47 1.69
CA MET A 26 1.28 -10.84 1.19
C MET A 26 2.21 -11.71 2.04
N ASN A 27 2.06 -11.64 3.37
CA ASN A 27 2.83 -12.44 4.30
C ASN A 27 2.62 -13.96 4.02
N PRO A 28 3.67 -14.70 3.60
CA PRO A 28 3.52 -16.12 3.26
C PRO A 28 3.30 -17.03 4.48
N TRP A 29 3.56 -16.55 5.70
CA TRP A 29 3.44 -17.31 6.95
C TRP A 29 2.12 -17.06 7.70
N ASN A 30 1.36 -16.05 7.29
CA ASN A 30 0.04 -15.72 7.86
C ASN A 30 -0.95 -15.67 6.70
N GLY A 31 -1.77 -16.72 6.56
CA GLY A 31 -2.55 -16.99 5.35
C GLY A 31 -3.43 -15.85 4.83
N LYS A 32 -3.98 -14.97 5.70
CA LYS A 32 -4.81 -13.83 5.26
C LYS A 32 -4.45 -12.55 6.03
N CYS A 33 -3.65 -11.69 5.41
CA CYS A 33 -3.47 -10.30 5.81
C CYS A 33 -3.91 -9.39 4.65
N SER A 34 -4.57 -8.28 4.94
CA SER A 34 -5.02 -7.29 3.93
C SER A 34 -4.59 -5.87 4.28
N SER A 35 -3.67 -5.71 5.22
CA SER A 35 -3.13 -4.40 5.61
C SER A 35 -2.34 -3.78 4.46
N THR A 36 -2.54 -2.49 4.27
CA THR A 36 -1.85 -1.65 3.27
C THR A 36 -0.68 -0.86 3.86
N ASP A 37 -0.42 -1.01 5.17
CA ASP A 37 0.68 -0.37 5.91
C ASP A 37 1.98 -1.15 5.70
N ILE A 38 2.52 -1.09 4.47
CA ILE A 38 3.69 -1.87 4.04
C ILE A 38 4.96 -1.32 4.67
N ALA A 39 5.69 -2.20 5.38
CA ALA A 39 6.94 -1.86 6.04
C ALA A 39 8.16 -2.24 5.20
N LEU A 40 8.12 -3.42 4.57
CA LEU A 40 9.23 -3.91 3.75
C LEU A 40 8.77 -4.88 2.67
N TYR A 41 9.71 -5.26 1.81
CA TYR A 41 9.53 -6.31 0.81
C TYR A 41 10.53 -7.42 1.06
N ILE A 42 10.07 -8.66 0.90
CA ILE A 42 10.93 -9.85 0.97
C ILE A 42 10.97 -10.56 -0.38
N MET A 43 12.03 -11.33 -0.60
CA MET A 43 12.08 -12.33 -1.67
C MET A 43 11.67 -13.68 -1.09
N PHE A 44 10.58 -14.25 -1.60
CA PHE A 44 10.09 -15.56 -1.19
C PHE A 44 9.75 -16.40 -2.43
N LYS A 45 10.38 -17.56 -2.58
CA LYS A 45 10.24 -18.45 -3.74
C LYS A 45 10.37 -17.70 -5.09
N GLY A 46 11.36 -16.81 -5.18
CA GLY A 46 11.62 -16.01 -6.39
C GLY A 46 10.64 -14.86 -6.64
N ARG A 47 9.70 -14.58 -5.73
CA ARG A 47 8.74 -13.47 -5.85
C ARG A 47 9.03 -12.40 -4.80
N ARG A 48 8.92 -11.13 -5.20
CA ARG A 48 8.94 -9.98 -4.29
C ARG A 48 7.56 -9.83 -3.67
N LEU A 49 7.46 -9.93 -2.35
CA LEU A 49 6.20 -9.83 -1.61
C LEU A 49 6.24 -8.66 -0.62
N PRO A 50 5.20 -7.82 -0.56
CA PRO A 50 5.07 -6.78 0.45
C PRO A 50 4.68 -7.36 1.83
N ILE A 51 5.28 -6.86 2.90
CA ILE A 51 5.00 -7.24 4.29
C ILE A 51 4.63 -6.00 5.09
N CYS A 52 3.47 -6.02 5.76
CA CYS A 52 3.04 -4.91 6.61
C CYS A 52 3.79 -4.83 7.94
N TRP A 53 3.76 -3.68 8.59
CA TRP A 53 4.41 -3.42 9.88
C TRP A 53 4.08 -4.46 10.96
N LYS A 54 2.79 -4.78 11.14
CA LYS A 54 2.34 -5.80 12.10
C LYS A 54 2.95 -7.17 11.83
N CYS A 55 2.88 -7.62 10.57
CA CYS A 55 3.46 -8.91 10.18
C CYS A 55 4.99 -8.92 10.35
N TRP A 56 5.65 -7.81 10.04
CA TRP A 56 7.09 -7.70 10.21
C TRP A 56 7.49 -7.81 11.68
N MET A 57 6.79 -7.15 12.59
CA MET A 57 7.05 -7.22 14.03
C MET A 57 6.91 -8.66 14.57
N ASP A 58 5.92 -9.40 14.09
CA ASP A 58 5.72 -10.81 14.44
C ASP A 58 6.83 -11.72 13.89
N ILE A 59 7.41 -11.36 12.74
CA ILE A 59 8.52 -12.11 12.12
C ILE A 59 9.83 -11.78 12.84
N SER A 60 10.12 -10.51 13.08
CA SER A 60 11.38 -10.04 13.67
C SER A 60 11.55 -10.44 15.14
N SER A 61 10.46 -10.80 15.82
CA SER A 61 10.49 -11.33 17.19
C SER A 61 10.77 -12.83 17.25
N LYS A 62 10.77 -13.54 16.13
CA LYS A 62 11.02 -14.99 16.08
C LYS A 62 12.50 -15.27 15.84
N ASN A 63 13.01 -16.31 16.49
CA ASN A 63 14.34 -16.84 16.23
C ASN A 63 14.35 -17.72 14.96
N ILE A 64 14.12 -17.09 13.82
CA ILE A 64 14.14 -17.74 12.50
C ILE A 64 15.21 -17.09 11.64
N GLU A 65 16.07 -17.92 11.08
CA GLU A 65 17.14 -17.47 10.19
C GLU A 65 16.83 -17.87 8.74
N TRP A 66 17.27 -17.04 7.81
CA TRP A 66 17.27 -17.38 6.40
C TRP A 66 18.30 -18.48 6.17
N ARG A 67 17.83 -19.68 5.85
CA ARG A 67 18.70 -20.78 5.44
C ARG A 67 18.85 -20.77 3.93
N TYR A 68 20.08 -20.62 3.46
CA TYR A 68 20.45 -20.98 2.10
C TYR A 68 20.46 -22.51 2.00
N LYS A 69 19.83 -23.06 0.97
CA LYS A 69 19.96 -24.48 0.59
C LYS A 69 20.91 -24.59 -0.57
#